data_AF-A0A9C9KAN0-F1
#
_entry.id   AF-A0A9C9KAN0-F1
#
_cell.length_a   1.000
_cell.length_b   1.000
_cell.length_c   1.000
_cell.angle_alpha   90.00
_cell.angle_beta   90.00
_cell.angle_gamma   90.00
#
_symmetry.space_group_name_H-M   'P 1'
#
loop_
_entity.id
_entity.type
_entity.pdbx_description
1 polymer ?
#
loop_
_entity_poly.entity_id
_entity_poly.type
_entity_poly.pdbx_seq_one_letter_code
_entity_poly.pdbx_strand_id
1 'polypeptide(L)'
;MIIDLLFYIGFALLLTHELDAIQRHEWRIFPITRKLKDEIAYYWFTILHVPLFVLLLWLMCHPSENIRFWFQISMDVFFIVHMVLHKLLSSHKNYEFVGVFSKAIIFSMGIVGIAHLSILLNVS
;
A
#
# COMPACT_ATOMS: atom_id res chain seq x y z
N MET A 1 -1.71 -12.68 -18.22
CA MET A 1 -0.27 -12.33 -18.33
C MET A 1 0.00 -10.84 -18.16
N ILE A 2 -0.50 -9.95 -19.04
CA ILE A 2 -0.27 -8.49 -18.89
C ILE A 2 -1.04 -7.91 -17.69
N ILE A 3 -2.29 -8.34 -17.48
CA ILE A 3 -3.11 -7.92 -16.33
C ILE A 3 -2.44 -8.30 -15.01
N ASP A 4 -2.01 -9.55 -14.89
CA ASP A 4 -1.29 -10.04 -13.70
C ASP A 4 0.00 -9.24 -13.44
N LEU A 5 0.73 -8.87 -14.50
CA LEU A 5 1.95 -8.06 -14.37
C LEU A 5 1.66 -6.67 -13.82
N LEU A 6 0.57 -6.03 -14.26
CA LEU A 6 0.14 -4.74 -13.71
C LEU A 6 -0.19 -4.86 -12.22
N PHE A 7 -0.91 -5.91 -11.83
CA PHE A 7 -1.18 -6.18 -10.42
C PHE A 7 0.11 -6.34 -9.61
N TYR A 8 1.06 -7.14 -10.10
CA TYR A 8 2.35 -7.34 -9.42
C TYR A 8 3.17 -6.06 -9.30
N ILE A 9 3.13 -5.18 -10.29
CA ILE A 9 3.77 -3.86 -10.20
C ILE A 9 3.11 -3.03 -9.09
N GLY A 10 1.77 -2.98 -9.03
CA GLY A 10 1.05 -2.29 -7.97
C GLY A 10 1.38 -2.84 -6.59
N PHE A 11 1.41 -4.16 -6.44
CA PHE A 11 1.79 -4.85 -5.21
C PHE A 11 3.25 -4.58 -4.80
N ALA A 12 4.19 -4.61 -5.75
CA ALA A 12 5.58 -4.29 -5.47
C ALA A 12 5.77 -2.82 -5.06
N LEU A 13 5.01 -1.90 -5.66
CA LEU A 13 5.01 -0.49 -5.26
C LEU A 13 4.47 -0.31 -3.84
N LEU A 14 3.43 -1.08 -3.43
CA LEU A 14 2.98 -1.10 -2.04
C LEU A 14 4.11 -1.52 -1.10
N LEU A 15 4.74 -2.68 -1.34
CA LEU A 15 5.81 -3.17 -0.47
C LEU A 15 6.97 -2.16 -0.39
N THR A 16 7.32 -1.55 -1.52
CA THR A 16 8.37 -0.51 -1.58
C THR A 16 7.95 0.74 -0.80
N HIS A 17 6.68 1.12 -0.88
CA HIS A 17 6.14 2.21 -0.10
C HIS A 17 6.21 1.93 1.41
N GLU A 18 5.90 0.71 1.87
CA GLU A 18 6.03 0.35 3.29
C GLU A 18 7.49 0.48 3.79
N LEU A 19 8.48 0.15 2.96
CA LEU A 19 9.90 0.37 3.29
C LEU A 19 10.23 1.86 3.44
N ASP A 20 9.72 2.70 2.53
CA ASP A 20 9.85 4.16 2.64
C ASP A 20 9.06 4.70 3.84
N ALA A 21 7.88 4.15 4.15
CA ALA A 21 7.07 4.52 5.29
C ALA A 21 7.79 4.28 6.62
N ILE A 22 8.56 3.19 6.71
CA ILE A 22 9.45 2.94 7.86
C ILE A 22 10.53 4.03 7.94
N GLN A 23 11.17 4.36 6.83
CA GLN A 23 12.19 5.42 6.78
C GLN A 23 11.63 6.81 7.10
N ARG A 24 10.36 7.07 6.77
CA ARG A 24 9.63 8.33 6.96
C ARG A 24 8.79 8.36 8.23
N HIS A 25 8.97 7.39 9.13
CA HIS A 25 8.32 7.34 10.43
C HIS A 25 6.79 7.51 10.35
N GLU A 26 6.14 6.85 9.39
CA GLU A 26 4.71 7.05 9.11
C GLU A 26 3.80 6.81 10.33
N TRP A 27 4.23 5.96 11.25
CA TRP A 27 3.59 5.76 12.56
C TRP A 27 3.35 7.06 13.35
N ARG A 28 4.05 8.16 13.06
CA ARG A 28 3.82 9.49 13.66
C ARG A 28 2.57 10.20 13.14
N ILE A 29 1.97 9.71 12.06
CA ILE A 29 0.71 10.23 11.50
C ILE A 29 -0.49 9.50 12.11
N PHE A 30 -0.41 8.18 12.31
CA PHE A 30 -1.52 7.38 12.80
C PHE A 30 -1.95 7.76 14.24
N PRO A 31 -3.27 7.89 14.53
CA PRO A 31 -3.76 8.40 15.81
C PRO A 31 -3.32 7.58 17.05
N ILE A 32 -3.16 6.27 16.88
CA ILE A 32 -2.81 5.34 17.96
C ILE A 32 -1.29 5.35 18.19
N THR A 33 -0.51 5.10 17.14
CA THR A 33 0.95 4.95 17.24
C THR A 33 1.67 6.28 17.49
N ARG A 34 1.10 7.43 17.09
CA ARG A 34 1.64 8.76 17.41
C ARG A 34 1.76 9.02 18.91
N LYS A 35 1.00 8.30 19.75
CA LYS A 35 1.05 8.45 21.22
C LYS A 35 2.15 7.62 21.87
N LEU A 36 2.75 6.69 21.13
CA LEU A 36 3.80 5.82 21.64
C LEU A 36 5.16 6.53 21.59
N LYS A 37 6.13 6.05 22.38
CA LYS A 37 7.53 6.43 22.20
C LYS A 37 8.00 5.96 20.83
N ASP A 38 8.81 6.76 20.16
CA ASP A 38 9.17 6.55 18.75
C ASP A 38 9.79 5.16 18.50
N GLU A 39 10.67 4.70 19.39
CA GLU A 39 11.29 3.38 19.32
C GLU A 39 10.25 2.24 19.44
N ILE A 40 9.29 2.37 20.37
CA ILE A 40 8.21 1.39 20.56
C ILE A 40 7.29 1.40 19.34
N ALA A 41 6.98 2.57 18.80
CA ALA A 41 6.17 2.73 17.60
C ALA A 41 6.84 2.07 16.39
N TYR A 42 8.15 2.28 16.21
CA TYR A 42 8.95 1.64 15.17
C TYR A 42 8.89 0.11 15.24
N TYR A 43 9.12 -0.48 16.43
CA TYR A 43 9.08 -1.94 16.59
C TYR A 43 7.71 -2.51 16.26
N TRP A 44 6.65 -1.92 16.80
CA TRP A 44 5.28 -2.40 16.54
C TRP A 44 4.85 -2.18 15.10
N PHE A 45 5.15 -1.02 14.53
CA PHE A 45 4.85 -0.73 13.13
C PHE A 45 5.50 -1.80 12.25
N THR A 46 6.83 -1.95 12.34
CA THR A 46 7.60 -2.87 11.50
C THR A 46 7.23 -4.34 11.71
N ILE A 47 7.06 -4.81 12.95
CA ILE A 47 6.79 -6.23 13.20
C ILE A 47 5.37 -6.64 12.76
N LEU A 48 4.41 -5.72 12.81
CA LEU A 48 3.04 -5.98 12.36
C LEU A 48 2.94 -6.13 10.83
N HIS A 49 3.91 -5.61 10.07
CA HIS A 49 4.00 -5.91 8.64
C HIS A 49 4.26 -7.38 8.35
N VAL A 50 4.93 -8.13 9.24
CA VAL A 50 5.20 -9.56 9.00
C VAL A 50 3.89 -10.37 8.86
N PRO A 51 2.97 -10.39 9.84
CA PRO A 51 1.71 -11.10 9.67
C PRO A 51 0.83 -10.50 8.57
N LEU A 52 0.89 -9.19 8.35
CA LEU A 52 0.19 -8.54 7.23
C LEU A 52 0.68 -9.07 5.87
N PHE A 53 1.99 -9.12 5.65
CA PHE A 53 2.58 -9.62 4.41
C PHE A 53 2.29 -11.11 4.21
N VAL A 54 2.31 -11.92 5.27
CA VAL A 54 1.87 -13.33 5.19
C VAL A 54 0.43 -13.41 4.69
N LEU A 55 -0.48 -12.62 5.26
CA LEU A 55 -1.89 -12.59 4.84
C LEU A 55 -2.05 -12.14 3.38
N LEU A 56 -1.39 -11.05 2.98
CA LEU A 56 -1.45 -10.52 1.62
C LEU A 56 -0.91 -11.54 0.60
N LEU A 57 0.24 -12.15 0.87
CA LEU A 57 0.83 -13.18 0.01
C LEU A 57 -0.05 -14.44 -0.05
N TRP A 58 -0.64 -14.85 1.07
CA TRP A 58 -1.56 -15.99 1.11
C TRP A 58 -2.82 -15.73 0.28
N LEU A 59 -3.43 -14.55 0.38
CA LEU A 59 -4.59 -14.17 -0.44
C LEU A 59 -4.23 -14.06 -1.93
N MET A 60 -3.07 -13.50 -2.24
CA MET A 60 -2.55 -13.40 -3.61
C MET A 60 -2.36 -14.78 -4.26
N CYS A 61 -1.82 -15.73 -3.50
CA CYS A 61 -1.52 -17.10 -3.96
C CYS A 61 -2.62 -18.11 -3.62
N HIS A 62 -3.81 -17.66 -3.21
CA HIS A 62 -4.87 -18.54 -2.74
C HIS A 62 -5.34 -19.47 -3.87
N PRO A 63 -5.61 -20.78 -3.64
CA PRO A 63 -5.98 -21.71 -4.72
C PRO A 63 -7.27 -21.33 -5.47
N SER A 64 -8.23 -20.73 -4.77
CA SER A 64 -9.50 -20.27 -5.37
C SER A 64 -9.31 -19.01 -6.22
N GLU A 65 -9.66 -19.10 -7.51
CA GLU A 65 -9.69 -17.97 -8.45
C GLU A 65 -10.59 -16.83 -7.98
N ASN A 66 -11.78 -17.15 -7.46
CA ASN A 66 -12.71 -16.14 -6.96
C ASN A 66 -12.11 -15.33 -5.81
N ILE A 67 -11.37 -15.97 -4.89
CA ILE A 67 -10.70 -15.27 -3.80
C ILE A 67 -9.59 -14.36 -4.35
N ARG A 68 -8.77 -14.85 -5.29
CA ARG A 68 -7.74 -14.02 -5.92
C ARG A 68 -8.33 -12.83 -6.66
N PHE A 69 -9.44 -13.01 -7.38
CA PHE A 69 -10.14 -11.96 -8.11
C PHE A 69 -10.61 -10.84 -7.17
N TRP A 70 -11.37 -11.18 -6.13
CA TRP A 70 -11.84 -10.18 -5.16
C TRP A 70 -10.72 -9.54 -4.36
N PHE A 71 -9.65 -10.29 -4.09
CA PHE A 71 -8.44 -9.74 -3.49
C PHE A 71 -7.79 -8.68 -4.38
N GLN A 72 -7.62 -8.95 -5.67
CA GLN A 72 -7.06 -7.96 -6.61
C GLN A 72 -7.89 -6.68 -6.67
N ILE A 73 -9.23 -6.79 -6.78
CA ILE A 73 -10.13 -5.62 -6.73
C ILE A 73 -9.95 -4.85 -5.42
N SER A 74 -9.91 -5.56 -4.29
CA SER A 74 -9.76 -4.94 -2.97
C SER A 74 -8.44 -4.19 -2.86
N MET A 75 -7.36 -4.76 -3.39
CA MET A 75 -6.04 -4.14 -3.41
C MET A 75 -5.98 -2.93 -4.34
N ASP A 76 -6.60 -2.97 -5.51
CA ASP A 76 -6.65 -1.80 -6.41
C ASP A 76 -7.41 -0.63 -5.77
N VAL A 77 -8.55 -0.91 -5.16
CA VAL A 77 -9.31 0.09 -4.40
C VAL A 77 -8.46 0.65 -3.26
N PHE A 78 -7.74 -0.22 -2.53
CA PHE A 78 -6.81 0.20 -1.50
C PHE A 78 -5.71 1.12 -2.05
N PHE A 79 -5.05 0.77 -3.16
CA PHE A 79 -4.01 1.61 -3.78
C PHE A 79 -4.51 3.02 -4.13
N ILE A 80 -5.72 3.11 -4.69
CA ILE A 80 -6.35 4.37 -5.07
C ILE A 80 -6.65 5.21 -3.82
N VAL A 81 -7.32 4.61 -2.84
CA VAL A 81 -7.67 5.28 -1.58
C VAL A 81 -6.42 5.72 -0.84
N HIS A 82 -5.40 4.87 -0.77
CA HIS A 82 -4.13 5.15 -0.10
C HIS A 82 -3.39 6.33 -0.73
N MET A 83 -3.29 6.39 -2.05
CA MET A 83 -2.76 7.55 -2.77
C MET A 83 -3.52 8.84 -2.41
N VAL A 84 -4.85 8.78 -2.37
CA VAL A 84 -5.68 9.93 -2.00
C VAL A 84 -5.45 10.34 -0.54
N LEU A 85 -5.35 9.38 0.39
CA LEU A 85 -5.07 9.64 1.79
C LEU A 85 -3.73 10.35 1.96
N HIS A 86 -2.66 9.92 1.28
CA HIS A 86 -1.38 10.63 1.31
C HIS A 86 -1.48 12.05 0.78
N LYS A 87 -2.24 12.25 -0.30
CA LYS A 87 -2.48 13.59 -0.84
C LYS A 87 -3.19 14.48 0.19
N LEU A 88 -4.23 13.97 0.86
CA LEU A 88 -4.99 14.71 1.87
C LEU A 88 -4.18 14.97 3.15
N LEU A 89 -3.37 14.01 3.57
CA LEU A 89 -2.53 14.10 4.77
C LEU A 89 -1.21 14.84 4.52
N SER A 90 -0.93 15.26 3.28
CA SER A 90 0.32 15.94 2.93
C SER A 90 0.56 17.27 3.66
N SER A 91 -0.50 17.90 4.18
CA SER A 91 -0.41 19.10 5.03
C SER A 91 -0.28 18.81 6.54
N HIS A 92 -0.29 17.53 6.94
CA HIS A 92 -0.16 17.15 8.35
C HIS A 92 1.25 17.44 8.87
N LYS A 93 1.37 17.95 10.10
CA LYS A 93 2.64 18.41 10.69
C LYS A 93 3.75 17.33 10.71
N ASN A 94 3.37 16.07 10.86
CA ASN A 94 4.30 14.94 10.92
C ASN A 94 4.42 14.19 9.58
N TYR A 95 4.00 14.80 8.48
CA TYR A 95 4.08 14.18 7.16
C TYR A 95 5.49 14.32 6.57
N GLU A 96 6.21 13.21 6.43
CA GLU A 96 7.62 13.21 6.02
C GLU A 96 7.84 12.80 4.54
N PHE A 97 6.80 12.41 3.79
CA PHE A 97 6.88 12.01 2.38
C PHE A 97 6.96 13.22 1.42
N VAL A 98 7.90 14.13 1.66
CA VAL A 98 8.03 15.39 0.92
C VAL A 98 8.82 15.23 -0.39
N GLY A 99 9.70 14.23 -0.46
CA GLY A 99 10.59 13.99 -1.59
C GLY A 99 9.86 13.49 -2.84
N VAL A 100 10.45 13.76 -4.01
CA VAL A 100 9.94 13.30 -5.31
C VAL A 100 9.89 11.77 -5.36
N PHE A 101 10.88 11.09 -4.78
CA PHE A 101 10.95 9.63 -4.76
C PHE A 101 9.75 8.98 -4.06
N SER A 102 9.48 9.36 -2.81
CA SER A 102 8.32 8.89 -2.03
C SER A 102 7.00 9.14 -2.75
N LYS A 103 6.81 10.37 -3.27
CA LYS A 103 5.62 10.73 -4.02
C LYS A 103 5.49 9.91 -5.30
N ALA A 104 6.58 9.69 -6.04
CA ALA A 104 6.56 8.90 -7.25
C ALA A 104 6.08 7.46 -6.98
N ILE A 105 6.54 6.83 -5.90
CA ILE A 105 6.09 5.49 -5.50
C ILE A 105 4.59 5.50 -5.18
N ILE A 106 4.14 6.40 -4.30
CA ILE A 106 2.73 6.48 -3.85
C ILE A 106 1.78 6.75 -5.02
N PHE A 107 2.10 7.73 -5.87
CA PHE A 107 1.25 8.09 -7.01
C PHE A 107 1.28 7.01 -8.11
N SER A 108 2.44 6.40 -8.37
CA SER A 108 2.52 5.29 -9.35
C SER A 108 1.69 4.10 -8.88
N MET A 109 1.69 3.78 -7.59
CA MET A 109 0.88 2.72 -7.01
C MET A 109 -0.61 2.97 -7.27
N GLY A 110 -1.10 4.18 -6.99
CA GLY A 110 -2.50 4.55 -7.25
C GLY A 110 -2.86 4.52 -8.75
N ILE A 111 -1.99 5.04 -9.62
CA ILE A 111 -2.21 5.04 -11.08
C ILE A 111 -2.27 3.61 -11.63
N VAL A 112 -1.36 2.75 -11.19
CA VAL A 112 -1.34 1.33 -11.58
C VAL A 112 -2.60 0.63 -11.09
N GLY A 113 -3.07 0.90 -9.86
CA GLY A 113 -4.35 0.38 -9.37
C GLY A 113 -5.55 0.80 -10.21
N ILE A 114 -5.63 2.07 -10.63
CA ILE A 114 -6.69 2.55 -11.55
C ILE A 114 -6.64 1.79 -12.88
N ALA A 115 -5.45 1.69 -13.46
CA ALA A 115 -5.25 1.02 -14.75
C ALA A 115 -5.61 -0.47 -14.67
N HIS A 116 -5.11 -1.16 -13.64
CA HIS A 116 -5.35 -2.57 -13.41
C HIS A 116 -6.85 -2.85 -13.19
N LEU A 117 -7.51 -2.12 -12.27
CA LEU A 117 -8.93 -2.27 -12.00
C LEU A 117 -9.80 -2.04 -13.24
N SER A 118 -9.49 -0.98 -14.00
CA SER A 118 -10.24 -0.66 -15.22
C SER A 118 -10.12 -1.77 -16.26
N ILE A 119 -8.92 -2.33 -16.45
CA ILE A 119 -8.72 -3.42 -17.41
C ILE A 119 -9.37 -4.71 -16.90
N LEU A 120 -9.20 -5.03 -15.62
CA LEU A 120 -9.75 -6.24 -15.00
C LEU A 120 -11.28 -6.28 -15.18
N LEU A 121 -11.99 -5.19 -14.85
CA LEU A 121 -13.45 -5.13 -14.97
C LEU A 121 -13.98 -5.17 -16.42
N ASN A 122 -13.17 -4.82 -17.41
CA ASN A 122 -13.56 -4.89 -18.82
C ASN A 122 -13.35 -6.29 -19.43
N VAL A 123 -12.51 -7.13 -18.81
CA VAL A 123 -12.13 -8.46 -19.33
C VAL A 123 -12.77 -9.59 -18.51
N SER A 124 -13.35 -9.27 -17.36
CA SER A 124 -14.06 -10.20 -16.46
C SER A 124 -15.55 -10.29 -16.80
#